data_AF-A0A0F9CAT3-F1
#
_entry.id   AF-A0A0F9CAT3-F1
#
_cell.length_a   1.000
_cell.length_b   1.000
_cell.length_c   1.000
_cell.angle_alpha   90.00
_cell.angle_beta   90.00
_cell.angle_gamma   90.00
#
_symmetry.space_group_name_H-M   'P 1'
#
loop_
_entity.id
_entity.type
_entity.pdbx_description
1 polymer ?
#
loop_
_entity_poly.entity_id
_entity_poly.type
_entity_poly.pdbx_seq_one_letter_code
_entity_poly.pdbx_strand_id
1 'polypeptide(L)'
;MPSIKDQSTVEAVAREFCSNGRDKAQSMRTVGYAESSCKSGKAVGDVYGNLRVRQAIAAIEAGIKAEHVADREERKLFWSKTMKTAPNMCDRLRASELLGKSECDFIDVGLTGVAEVPTPVTVEQVDEFRLMARAAIKKRLSEGA
;
A
#
# COMPACT_ATOMS: atom_id res chain seq x y z
N MET A 1 -22.09 -34.25 16.22
CA MET A 1 -21.11 -33.51 15.41
C MET A 1 -21.44 -32.03 15.54
N PRO A 2 -20.45 -31.14 15.73
CA PRO A 2 -20.69 -29.70 15.83
C PRO A 2 -21.48 -29.19 14.63
N SER A 3 -22.42 -28.27 14.87
CA SER A 3 -23.30 -27.73 13.84
C SER A 3 -22.95 -26.27 13.58
N ILE A 4 -22.71 -25.91 12.33
CA ILE A 4 -22.40 -24.52 11.95
C ILE A 4 -23.59 -23.57 12.09
N LYS A 5 -24.78 -24.10 12.40
CA LYS A 5 -25.96 -23.30 12.76
C LYS A 5 -25.84 -22.74 14.18
N ASP A 6 -25.07 -23.41 15.04
CA ASP A 6 -24.90 -23.03 16.43
C ASP A 6 -23.82 -21.94 16.54
N GLN A 7 -24.16 -20.83 17.19
CA GLN A 7 -23.26 -19.69 17.31
C GLN A 7 -21.96 -20.06 18.06
N SER A 8 -22.05 -20.92 19.08
CA SER A 8 -20.90 -21.41 19.82
C SER A 8 -19.90 -22.17 18.94
N THR A 9 -20.39 -22.96 17.97
CA THR A 9 -19.54 -23.69 17.01
C THR A 9 -18.85 -22.71 16.06
N VAL A 10 -19.59 -21.70 15.56
CA VAL A 10 -19.03 -20.65 14.71
C VAL A 10 -17.87 -19.93 15.41
N GLU A 11 -18.08 -19.51 16.65
CA GLU A 11 -17.08 -18.79 17.44
C GLU A 11 -15.88 -19.67 17.79
N ALA A 12 -16.11 -20.94 18.13
CA ALA A 12 -15.02 -21.88 18.42
C ALA A 12 -14.14 -22.12 17.18
N VAL A 13 -14.75 -22.35 16.01
CA VAL A 13 -14.00 -22.54 14.75
C VAL A 13 -13.21 -21.28 14.41
N ALA A 14 -13.82 -20.10 14.53
CA ALA A 14 -13.14 -18.84 14.24
C ALA A 14 -11.96 -18.59 15.19
N ARG A 15 -12.14 -18.83 16.50
CA ARG A 15 -11.09 -18.65 17.51
C ARG A 15 -9.91 -19.58 17.26
N GLU A 16 -10.17 -20.87 17.08
CA GLU A 16 -9.12 -21.87 16.79
C GLU A 16 -8.40 -21.55 15.49
N PHE A 17 -9.12 -21.11 14.46
CA PHE A 17 -8.50 -20.70 13.19
C PHE A 17 -7.57 -19.50 13.33
N CYS A 18 -7.94 -18.52 14.15
CA CYS A 18 -7.12 -17.35 14.40
C CYS A 18 -5.89 -17.66 15.28
N SER A 19 -5.94 -18.68 16.16
CA SER A 19 -4.84 -19.03 17.07
C SER A 19 -3.87 -20.08 16.51
N ASN A 20 -4.33 -20.97 15.62
CA ASN A 20 -3.57 -22.15 15.20
C ASN A 20 -2.73 -21.96 13.92
N GLY A 21 -2.47 -20.72 13.51
CA GLY A 21 -1.77 -20.44 12.24
C GLY A 21 -2.65 -20.57 11.00
N ARG A 22 -3.99 -20.47 11.15
CA ARG A 22 -4.96 -20.48 10.04
C ARG A 22 -5.07 -21.82 9.31
N ASP A 23 -4.87 -22.91 10.02
CA ASP A 23 -5.11 -24.26 9.48
C ASP A 23 -6.59 -24.63 9.68
N LYS A 24 -7.34 -24.60 8.57
CA LYS A 24 -8.78 -24.91 8.53
C LYS A 24 -9.12 -26.31 9.02
N ALA A 25 -8.35 -27.31 8.58
CA ALA A 25 -8.62 -28.70 8.90
C ALA A 25 -8.32 -28.96 10.38
N GLN A 26 -7.24 -28.38 10.90
CA GLN A 26 -6.90 -28.47 12.30
C GLN A 26 -7.91 -27.75 13.20
N SER A 27 -8.40 -26.55 12.84
CA SER A 27 -9.43 -25.86 13.63
C SER A 27 -10.70 -26.68 13.73
N MET A 28 -11.17 -27.24 12.60
CA MET A 28 -12.36 -28.10 12.58
C MET A 28 -12.16 -29.36 13.43
N ARG A 29 -10.98 -29.97 13.37
CA ARG A 29 -10.62 -31.14 14.19
C ARG A 29 -10.65 -30.81 15.68
N THR A 30 -10.05 -29.69 16.10
CA THR A 30 -10.04 -29.25 17.50
C THR A 30 -11.46 -28.97 18.02
N VAL A 31 -12.34 -28.39 17.20
CA VAL A 31 -13.74 -28.12 17.55
C VAL A 31 -14.59 -29.41 17.59
N GLY A 32 -14.09 -30.53 17.06
CA GLY A 32 -14.74 -31.84 17.15
C GLY A 32 -15.52 -32.25 15.91
N TYR A 33 -15.23 -31.68 14.74
CA TYR A 33 -15.72 -32.22 13.47
C TYR A 33 -15.13 -33.60 13.18
N ALA A 34 -15.89 -34.46 12.50
CA ALA A 34 -15.41 -35.78 12.11
C ALA A 34 -14.20 -35.69 11.18
N GLU A 35 -13.25 -36.61 11.33
CA GLU A 35 -12.00 -36.62 10.56
C GLU A 35 -12.23 -36.66 9.04
N SER A 36 -13.28 -37.37 8.60
CA SER A 36 -13.69 -37.40 7.20
C SER A 36 -14.14 -36.03 6.67
N SER A 37 -14.77 -35.20 7.52
CA SER A 37 -15.18 -33.84 7.18
C SER A 37 -14.00 -32.89 7.13
N CYS A 38 -13.02 -33.03 8.04
CA CYS A 38 -11.81 -32.21 8.04
C CYS A 38 -10.92 -32.44 6.81
N LYS A 39 -10.96 -33.65 6.23
CA LYS A 39 -10.24 -33.99 4.99
C LYS A 39 -11.03 -33.67 3.72
N SER A 40 -12.33 -33.39 3.84
CA SER A 40 -13.21 -33.12 2.71
C SER A 40 -13.16 -31.64 2.34
N GLY A 41 -12.62 -31.33 1.15
CA GLY A 41 -12.58 -29.96 0.64
C GLY A 41 -13.96 -29.31 0.55
N LYS A 42 -15.02 -30.10 0.31
CA LYS A 42 -16.40 -29.61 0.32
C LYS A 42 -16.85 -29.18 1.71
N ALA A 43 -16.69 -30.03 2.72
CA ALA A 43 -17.12 -29.72 4.08
C ALA A 43 -16.34 -28.54 4.68
N VAL A 44 -15.02 -28.49 4.42
CA VAL A 44 -14.18 -27.33 4.76
C VAL A 44 -14.68 -26.07 4.03
N GLY A 45 -15.00 -26.19 2.75
CA GLY A 45 -15.59 -25.10 1.95
C GLY A 45 -16.91 -24.60 2.51
N ASP A 46 -17.81 -25.49 2.92
CA ASP A 46 -19.12 -25.15 3.47
C ASP A 46 -19.00 -24.40 4.82
N VAL A 47 -18.08 -24.84 5.69
CA VAL A 47 -17.82 -24.19 6.99
C VAL A 47 -17.22 -22.80 6.80
N TYR A 48 -16.13 -22.67 6.04
CA TYR A 48 -15.42 -21.39 5.87
C TYR A 48 -16.06 -20.46 4.83
N GLY A 49 -16.94 -20.98 3.97
CA GLY A 49 -17.80 -20.19 3.09
C GLY A 49 -18.98 -19.57 3.82
N ASN A 50 -19.35 -20.09 5.00
CA ASN A 50 -20.44 -19.56 5.80
C ASN A 50 -20.17 -18.12 6.24
N LEU A 51 -21.13 -17.23 5.99
CA LEU A 51 -21.02 -15.81 6.31
C LEU A 51 -20.73 -15.57 7.81
N ARG A 52 -21.34 -16.35 8.70
CA ARG A 52 -21.20 -16.18 10.16
C ARG A 52 -19.78 -16.51 10.62
N VAL A 53 -19.15 -17.54 10.04
CA VAL A 53 -17.75 -17.89 10.31
C VAL A 53 -16.82 -16.80 9.82
N ARG A 54 -17.05 -16.29 8.60
CA ARG A 54 -16.26 -15.19 8.05
C ARG A 54 -16.36 -13.92 8.89
N GLN A 55 -17.56 -13.58 9.35
CA GLN A 55 -17.77 -12.44 10.24
C GLN A 55 -17.09 -12.63 11.60
N ALA A 56 -17.18 -13.83 12.20
CA ALA A 56 -16.51 -14.13 13.46
C ALA A 56 -14.98 -14.03 13.34
N ILE A 57 -14.39 -14.57 12.26
CA ILE A 57 -12.95 -14.42 11.97
C ILE A 57 -12.60 -12.94 11.82
N ALA A 58 -13.36 -12.17 11.03
CA ALA A 58 -13.10 -10.75 10.82
C ALA A 58 -13.20 -9.94 12.12
N ALA A 59 -14.14 -10.28 13.02
CA ALA A 59 -14.27 -9.63 14.32
C ALA A 59 -13.05 -9.89 15.22
N ILE A 60 -12.57 -11.13 15.25
CA ILE A 60 -11.35 -11.49 16.00
C ILE A 60 -10.13 -10.78 15.41
N GLU A 61 -9.99 -10.79 14.08
CA GLU A 61 -8.91 -10.09 13.39
C GLU A 61 -8.95 -8.58 13.62
N ALA A 62 -10.14 -7.97 13.65
CA ALA A 62 -10.29 -6.56 13.96
C ALA A 62 -9.82 -6.25 15.39
N GLY A 63 -10.12 -7.11 16.36
CA GLY A 63 -9.62 -6.99 17.73
C GLY A 63 -8.10 -7.08 17.81
N ILE A 64 -7.50 -8.11 17.18
CA ILE A 64 -6.04 -8.28 17.11
C ILE A 64 -5.38 -7.09 16.42
N LYS A 65 -5.98 -6.60 15.33
CA LYS A 65 -5.47 -5.45 14.58
C LYS A 65 -5.53 -4.17 15.43
N ALA A 66 -6.61 -3.95 16.18
CA ALA A 66 -6.73 -2.81 17.07
C ALA A 66 -5.67 -2.83 18.18
N GLU A 67 -5.25 -4.01 18.64
CA GLU A 67 -4.19 -4.13 19.65
C GLU A 67 -2.78 -3.85 19.11
N HIS A 68 -2.49 -4.28 17.87
CA HIS A 68 -1.13 -4.25 17.34
C HIS A 68 -0.87 -3.19 16.26
N VAL A 69 -1.91 -2.61 15.69
CA VAL A 69 -1.80 -1.65 14.58
C VAL A 69 -2.41 -0.33 15.00
N ALA A 70 -1.53 0.64 15.25
CA ALA A 70 -1.95 2.00 15.54
C ALA A 70 -2.78 2.57 14.39
N ASP A 71 -3.94 3.14 14.72
CA ASP A 71 -4.79 3.83 13.76
C ASP A 71 -4.19 5.19 13.33
N ARG A 72 -4.94 5.94 12.51
CA ARG A 72 -4.45 7.24 12.00
C ARG A 72 -4.27 8.26 13.12
N GLU A 73 -5.23 8.35 14.03
CA GLU A 73 -5.23 9.35 15.09
C GLU A 73 -4.18 9.01 16.16
N GLU A 74 -4.01 7.72 16.46
CA GLU A 74 -2.94 7.24 17.32
C GLU A 74 -1.56 7.56 16.74
N ARG A 75 -1.34 7.35 15.43
CA ARG A 75 -0.07 7.73 14.76
C ARG A 75 0.16 9.24 14.78
N LYS A 76 -0.87 10.05 14.51
CA LYS A 76 -0.78 11.52 14.58
C LYS A 76 -0.41 11.98 15.98
N LEU A 77 -1.07 11.44 17.01
CA LEU A 77 -0.78 11.75 18.41
C LEU A 77 0.64 11.35 18.78
N PHE A 78 1.05 10.14 18.39
CA PHE A 78 2.40 9.62 18.61
C PHE A 78 3.45 10.54 17.99
N TRP A 79 3.37 10.86 16.70
CA TRP A 79 4.34 11.73 16.04
C TRP A 79 4.30 13.16 16.58
N SER A 80 3.12 13.71 16.86
CA SER A 80 2.98 15.03 17.48
C SER A 80 3.67 15.10 18.84
N LYS A 81 3.54 14.04 19.66
CA LYS A 81 4.19 13.94 20.96
C LYS A 81 5.71 13.79 20.79
N THR A 82 6.15 12.85 19.96
CA THR A 82 7.58 12.60 19.68
C THR A 82 8.29 13.85 19.17
N MET A 83 7.68 14.58 18.23
CA MET A 83 8.20 15.85 17.72
C MET A 83 8.42 16.89 18.83
N LYS A 84 7.54 16.93 19.83
CA LYS A 84 7.59 17.90 20.93
C LYS A 84 8.53 17.48 22.07
N THR A 85 8.61 16.19 22.38
CA THR A 85 9.21 15.71 23.65
C THR A 85 10.38 14.76 23.52
N ALA A 86 10.72 14.26 22.31
CA ALA A 86 11.84 13.34 22.18
C ALA A 86 13.17 14.00 22.58
N PRO A 87 14.09 13.28 23.24
CA PRO A 87 15.31 13.86 23.81
C PRO A 87 16.34 14.27 22.75
N ASN A 88 16.34 13.60 21.60
CA ASN A 88 17.26 13.80 20.49
C ASN A 88 16.58 14.57 19.34
N MET A 89 17.32 15.51 18.73
CA MET A 89 16.78 16.32 17.65
C MET A 89 16.43 15.50 16.40
N CYS A 90 17.21 14.44 16.11
CA CYS A 90 16.96 13.57 14.95
C CYS A 90 15.56 12.95 14.98
N ASP A 91 15.11 12.42 16.13
CA ASP A 91 13.79 11.79 16.22
C ASP A 91 12.67 12.83 16.15
N ARG A 92 12.92 14.04 16.66
CA ARG A 92 11.97 15.16 16.55
C ARG A 92 11.75 15.58 15.10
N LEU A 93 12.85 15.76 14.35
CA LEU A 93 12.82 16.08 12.93
C LEU A 93 12.16 14.97 12.12
N ARG A 94 12.49 13.71 12.43
CA ARG A 94 11.87 12.56 11.76
C ARG A 94 10.38 12.46 12.03
N ALA A 95 9.94 12.69 13.26
CA ALA A 95 8.52 12.72 13.60
C ALA A 95 7.78 13.85 12.88
N SER A 96 8.39 15.04 12.76
CA SER A 96 7.84 16.17 11.99
C SER A 96 7.67 15.83 10.51
N GLU A 97 8.68 15.22 9.89
CA GLU A 97 8.62 14.80 8.48
C GLU A 97 7.53 13.75 8.25
N LEU A 98 7.44 12.73 9.11
CA LEU A 98 6.44 11.67 8.99
C LEU A 98 5.01 12.21 9.19
N LEU A 99 4.84 13.16 10.11
CA LEU A 99 3.56 13.84 10.31
C LEU A 99 3.14 14.59 9.04
N GLY A 100 4.01 15.44 8.49
CA GLY A 100 3.69 16.19 7.26
C GLY A 100 3.44 15.28 6.06
N LYS A 101 4.15 14.13 5.94
CA LYS A 101 3.86 13.12 4.91
C LYS A 101 2.48 12.49 5.06
N SER A 102 2.04 12.26 6.29
CA SER A 102 0.73 11.66 6.58
C SER A 102 -0.44 12.62 6.39
N GLU A 103 -0.16 13.92 6.43
CA GLU A 103 -1.13 15.01 6.20
C GLU A 103 -1.10 15.52 4.75
N CYS A 104 -0.21 14.97 3.92
CA CYS A 104 0.02 15.38 2.53
C CYS A 104 0.51 16.83 2.40
N ASP A 105 1.27 17.34 3.37
CA ASP A 105 1.85 18.69 3.32
C ASP A 105 2.91 18.82 2.22
N PHE A 106 3.58 17.72 1.91
CA PHE A 106 4.57 17.64 0.83
C PHE A 106 3.87 17.27 -0.49
N ILE A 107 3.15 18.23 -1.07
CA ILE A 107 2.72 18.13 -2.47
C ILE A 107 3.83 18.75 -3.30
N ASP A 108 4.58 17.92 -4.03
CA ASP A 108 5.49 18.43 -5.06
C ASP A 108 4.64 19.09 -6.16
N VAL A 109 4.72 20.42 -6.26
CA VAL A 109 4.13 21.19 -7.36
C VAL A 109 4.98 20.95 -8.61
N GLY A 110 4.80 19.80 -9.26
CA GLY A 110 5.57 19.52 -10.46
C GLY A 110 5.45 18.12 -11.02
N LEU A 111 4.27 17.74 -11.55
CA LEU A 111 4.17 16.70 -12.59
C LEU A 111 2.79 16.65 -13.30
N THR A 112 2.09 17.78 -13.43
CA THR A 112 0.97 17.92 -14.40
C THR A 112 1.34 18.75 -15.62
N GLY A 113 2.58 19.28 -15.68
CA GLY A 113 3.11 19.84 -16.91
C GLY A 113 3.46 18.70 -17.85
N VAL A 114 2.70 18.52 -18.93
CA VAL A 114 3.17 17.78 -20.10
C VAL A 114 4.51 18.43 -20.46
N ALA A 115 5.63 17.72 -20.27
CA ALA A 115 6.91 18.24 -20.73
C ALA A 115 6.73 18.56 -22.20
N GLU A 116 6.84 19.85 -22.58
CA GLU A 116 6.80 20.25 -23.98
C GLU A 116 7.92 19.50 -24.68
N VAL A 117 7.57 18.46 -25.43
CA VAL A 117 8.53 17.72 -26.26
C VAL A 117 9.02 18.74 -27.27
N PRO A 118 10.33 19.07 -27.31
CA PRO A 118 10.84 20.01 -28.29
C PRO A 118 10.50 19.50 -29.68
N THR A 119 9.79 20.29 -30.49
CA THR A 119 9.49 19.92 -31.86
C THR A 119 10.80 19.66 -32.61
N PRO A 120 10.98 18.47 -33.20
CA PRO A 120 12.19 18.18 -33.96
C PRO A 120 12.30 19.13 -35.15
N VAL A 121 13.52 19.61 -35.41
CA VAL A 121 13.82 20.49 -36.54
C VAL A 121 13.52 19.73 -37.84
N THR A 122 12.76 20.36 -38.73
CA THR A 122 12.40 19.80 -40.05
C THR A 122 13.59 19.81 -41.00
N VAL A 123 13.55 18.99 -42.06
CA VAL A 123 14.64 18.91 -43.05
C VAL A 123 14.85 20.25 -43.75
N GLU A 124 13.77 20.97 -44.01
CA GLU A 124 13.76 22.29 -44.63
C GLU A 124 14.49 23.33 -43.75
N GLN A 125 14.24 23.30 -42.44
CA GLN A 125 14.92 24.17 -41.48
C GLN A 125 16.41 23.85 -41.38
N VAL A 126 16.80 22.57 -41.46
CA VAL A 126 18.22 22.18 -41.47
C VAL A 126 18.94 22.76 -42.70
N ASP A 127 18.30 22.75 -43.86
CA ASP A 127 18.88 23.31 -45.08
C ASP A 127 18.96 24.83 -45.04
N GLU A 128 17.96 25.50 -44.46
CA GLU A 128 17.99 26.93 -44.19
C GLU A 128 19.18 27.31 -43.28
N PHE A 129 19.39 26.56 -42.19
CA PHE A 129 20.53 26.79 -41.30
C PHE A 129 21.88 26.56 -41.98
N ARG A 130 21.97 25.56 -42.86
CA ARG A 130 23.19 25.32 -43.66
C ARG A 130 23.46 26.45 -44.63
N LEU A 131 22.43 27.02 -45.25
CA LEU A 131 22.57 28.16 -46.15
C LEU A 131 23.01 29.41 -45.39
N MET A 132 22.40 29.69 -44.24
CA MET A 132 22.81 30.79 -43.37
C MET A 132 24.27 30.64 -42.90
N ALA A 133 24.67 29.44 -42.49
CA ALA A 133 26.06 29.17 -42.08
C ALA A 133 27.04 29.41 -43.23
N ARG A 134 26.73 28.95 -44.45
CA ARG A 134 27.55 29.19 -45.65
C ARG A 134 27.63 30.67 -46.01
N ALA A 135 26.52 31.40 -45.92
CA ALA A 135 26.49 32.83 -46.19
C ALA A 135 27.34 33.61 -45.17
N ALA A 136 27.24 33.25 -43.88
CA ALA A 136 28.04 33.85 -42.82
C ALA A 136 29.54 33.59 -42.99
N ILE A 137 29.93 32.36 -43.37
CA ILE A 137 31.32 32.01 -43.68
C ILE A 137 31.83 32.81 -44.88
N LYS A 138 31.03 32.89 -45.97
CA LYS A 138 31.40 33.64 -47.17
C LYS A 138 31.58 35.13 -46.86
N LYS A 139 30.67 35.72 -46.07
CA LYS A 139 30.77 37.11 -45.62
C LYS A 139 32.04 37.35 -44.82
N ARG A 140 32.35 36.47 -43.86
CA ARG A 140 33.58 36.54 -43.04
C ARG A 140 34.86 36.44 -43.88
N LEU A 141 34.87 35.59 -44.91
CA LEU A 141 36.00 35.47 -45.83
C LEU A 141 36.15 36.68 -46.75
N SER A 142 35.04 37.32 -47.15
CA SER A 142 35.07 38.54 -47.98
C SER A 142 35.45 39.80 -47.22
N GLU A 143 35.20 39.84 -45.91
CA GLU A 143 35.53 40.98 -45.04
C GLU A 143 36.99 40.96 -44.57
N GLY A 144 37.78 39.94 -44.95
CA GLY A 144 39.17 39.75 -44.55
C GLY A 144 39.27 39.31 -43.09
N ALA A 145 39.86 38.13 -42.85
CA ALA A 145 40.25 37.73 -41.50
C ALA A 145 41.41 38.61 -41.00
#